data_AF-A0A0A2MJI9-F1
#
_entry.id   AF-A0A0A2MJI9-F1
#
_cell.length_a   1.000
_cell.length_b   1.000
_cell.length_c   1.000
_cell.angle_alpha   90.00
_cell.angle_beta   90.00
_cell.angle_gamma   90.00
#
_symmetry.space_group_name_H-M   'P 1'
#
loop_
_entity.id
_entity.type
_entity.pdbx_description
1 polymer ?
#
loop_
_entity_poly.entity_id
_entity_poly.type
_entity_poly.pdbx_seq_one_letter_code
_entity_poly.pdbx_strand_id
1 'polypeptide(L)'
;MQAFYNKYKRTLLYGISLAALLFLLRWLEFRFLVLSHAMDIYIGAIAAIFTALGIWLTLKLVKPKTNTIVVEKEVYLPQTTPAQINQAEIDNLALSKREMEVLQLMAKGLSNKEIADGLFVSLNTVKTHSSNIFEKLDVKRRTQAVEKSKRLGIIV
;
A
#
# COMPACT_ATOMS: atom_id res chain seq x y z
N MET A 1 3.82 58.85 53.42
CA MET A 1 3.19 57.96 52.41
C MET A 1 1.66 57.95 52.44
N GLN A 2 0.99 57.93 53.59
CA GLN A 2 -0.48 57.88 53.69
C GLN A 2 -1.24 59.07 53.04
N ALA A 3 -0.69 60.30 53.12
CA ALA A 3 -1.33 61.49 52.54
C ALA A 3 -1.42 61.46 51.00
N PHE A 4 -0.39 60.90 50.35
CA PHE A 4 -0.36 60.72 48.89
C PHE A 4 -1.38 59.66 48.45
N TYR A 5 -1.44 58.54 49.18
CA TYR A 5 -2.40 57.48 48.91
C TYR A 5 -3.84 57.99 48.98
N ASN A 6 -4.22 58.72 50.02
CA ASN A 6 -5.58 59.25 50.14
C ASN A 6 -5.94 60.28 49.06
N LYS A 7 -4.96 61.07 48.56
CA LYS A 7 -5.17 62.05 47.49
C LYS A 7 -5.47 61.37 46.14
N TYR A 8 -4.78 60.28 45.80
CA TYR A 8 -4.93 59.59 44.52
C TYR A 8 -5.82 58.33 44.55
N LYS A 9 -6.28 57.90 45.74
CA LYS A 9 -7.12 56.71 45.94
C LYS A 9 -8.33 56.67 44.99
N ARG A 10 -8.99 57.81 44.76
CA ARG A 10 -10.15 57.90 43.86
C ARG A 10 -9.74 57.68 42.40
N THR A 11 -8.68 58.33 41.93
CA THR A 11 -8.15 58.14 40.57
C THR A 11 -7.70 56.70 40.34
N LEU A 12 -7.06 56.08 41.33
CA LEU A 12 -6.66 54.67 41.27
C LEU A 12 -7.87 53.73 41.21
N LEU A 13 -8.92 54.02 41.99
CA LEU A 13 -10.18 53.26 41.96
C LEU A 13 -10.86 53.32 40.58
N TYR A 14 -10.93 54.50 39.96
CA TYR A 14 -11.47 54.63 38.61
C TYR A 14 -10.61 53.90 37.57
N GLY A 15 -9.27 53.95 37.69
CA GLY A 15 -8.37 53.20 36.81
C GLY A 15 -8.54 51.69 36.92
N ILE A 16 -8.66 51.17 38.14
CA ILE A 16 -8.91 49.73 38.39
C ILE A 16 -10.30 49.35 37.87
N SER A 17 -11.31 50.17 38.10
CA SER A 17 -12.67 49.93 37.60
C SER A 17 -12.71 49.89 36.07
N LEU A 18 -12.00 50.80 35.39
CA LEU A 18 -11.90 50.82 33.94
C LEU A 18 -11.15 49.59 33.41
N ALA A 19 -10.04 49.22 34.04
CA ALA A 19 -9.29 48.01 33.68
C ALA A 19 -10.15 46.74 33.84
N ALA A 20 -10.92 46.64 34.93
CA ALA A 20 -11.83 45.53 35.18
C ALA A 20 -12.96 45.50 34.14
N LEU A 21 -13.52 46.65 33.77
CA LEU A 21 -14.55 46.76 32.73
C LEU A 21 -14.02 46.32 31.36
N LEU A 22 -12.84 46.78 30.97
CA LEU A 22 -12.20 46.40 29.72
C LEU A 22 -11.86 44.90 29.68
N PHE A 23 -11.37 44.36 30.80
CA PHE A 23 -11.10 42.94 30.92
C PHE A 23 -12.39 42.12 30.77
N LEU A 24 -13.47 42.53 31.42
CA LEU A 24 -14.77 41.87 31.31
C LEU A 24 -15.32 41.93 29.88
N LEU A 25 -15.19 43.08 29.21
CA LEU A 25 -15.63 43.25 27.83
C LEU A 25 -14.86 42.33 26.89
N ARG A 26 -13.53 42.30 27.00
CA ARG A 26 -12.66 41.40 26.22
C ARG A 26 -12.98 39.94 26.49
N TRP A 27 -13.26 39.58 27.73
CA TRP A 27 -13.67 38.23 28.11
C TRP A 27 -15.00 37.84 27.46
N LEU A 28 -15.97 38.74 27.45
CA LEU A 28 -17.29 38.51 26.86
C LEU A 28 -17.20 38.42 25.33
N GLU A 29 -16.43 39.29 24.69
CA GLU A 29 -16.12 39.22 23.25
C GLU A 29 -15.49 37.88 22.89
N PHE A 30 -14.47 37.43 23.64
CA PHE A 30 -13.83 36.14 23.42
C PHE A 30 -14.84 34.99 23.55
N ARG A 31 -15.65 35.01 24.62
CA ARG A 31 -16.69 33.99 24.83
C ARG A 31 -17.73 34.00 23.71
N PHE A 32 -18.17 35.17 23.26
CA PHE A 32 -19.16 35.30 22.18
C PHE A 32 -18.59 34.91 20.81
N LEU A 33 -17.33 35.24 20.53
CA LEU A 33 -16.62 34.87 19.32
C LEU A 33 -16.44 33.35 19.23
N VAL A 34 -16.06 32.71 20.34
CA VAL A 34 -15.94 31.25 20.42
C VAL A 34 -17.31 30.57 20.29
N LEU A 35 -18.37 31.12 20.89
CA LEU A 35 -19.73 30.57 20.76
C LEU A 35 -20.32 30.73 19.35
N SER A 36 -20.09 31.86 18.69
CA SER A 36 -20.57 32.12 17.32
C SER A 36 -19.85 31.28 16.27
N HIS A 37 -18.55 31.03 16.44
CA HIS A 37 -17.74 30.22 15.52
C HIS A 37 -17.59 28.76 15.98
N ALA A 38 -18.42 28.30 16.92
CA ALA A 38 -18.35 26.94 17.46
C ALA A 38 -18.45 25.87 16.35
N MET A 39 -19.26 26.13 15.32
CA MET A 39 -19.40 25.23 14.17
C MET A 39 -18.12 25.15 13.33
N ASP A 40 -17.48 26.29 13.05
CA ASP A 40 -16.23 26.33 12.28
C ASP A 40 -15.08 25.65 13.03
N ILE A 41 -15.01 25.87 14.36
CA ILE A 41 -14.03 25.21 15.23
C ILE A 41 -14.27 23.70 15.25
N TYR A 42 -15.53 23.24 15.30
CA TYR A 42 -15.87 21.83 15.29
C TYR A 42 -15.52 21.15 13.95
N ILE A 43 -15.83 21.81 12.83
CA ILE A 43 -15.46 21.34 11.49
C ILE A 43 -13.94 21.25 11.37
N GLY A 44 -13.21 22.26 11.84
CA GLY A 44 -11.75 22.24 11.87
C GLY A 44 -11.17 21.10 12.72
N ALA A 45 -11.76 20.85 13.89
CA ALA A 45 -11.34 19.75 14.77
C ALA A 45 -11.57 18.38 14.11
N ILE A 46 -12.72 18.17 13.49
CA ILE A 46 -13.02 16.96 12.72
C ILE A 46 -11.99 16.79 11.59
N ALA A 47 -11.75 17.83 10.78
CA ALA A 47 -10.81 17.78 9.67
C ALA A 47 -9.40 17.41 10.11
N ALA A 48 -8.93 17.96 11.24
CA ALA A 48 -7.63 17.61 11.83
C ALA A 48 -7.57 16.13 12.25
N ILE A 49 -8.61 15.62 12.89
CA ILE A 49 -8.70 14.21 13.29
C ILE A 49 -8.65 13.28 12.07
N PHE A 50 -9.45 13.56 11.04
CA PHE A 50 -9.49 12.75 9.81
C PHE A 50 -8.16 12.79 9.05
N THR A 51 -7.50 13.95 8.99
CA THR A 51 -6.18 14.10 8.36
C THR A 51 -5.12 13.28 9.09
N ALA A 52 -5.09 13.37 10.43
CA ALA A 52 -4.18 12.56 11.24
C ALA A 52 -4.44 11.06 11.10
N LEU A 53 -5.72 10.64 11.12
CA LEU A 53 -6.11 9.25 10.91
C LEU A 53 -5.72 8.75 9.51
N GLY A 54 -5.92 9.54 8.46
CA GLY A 54 -5.54 9.18 7.09
C GLY A 54 -4.03 9.00 6.96
N ILE A 55 -3.24 9.93 7.48
CA ILE A 55 -1.77 9.82 7.50
C ILE A 55 -1.34 8.57 8.28
N TRP A 56 -1.91 8.35 9.47
CA TRP A 56 -1.59 7.16 10.26
C TRP A 56 -1.97 5.86 9.56
N LEU A 57 -3.15 5.80 8.96
CA LEU A 57 -3.68 4.62 8.29
C LEU A 57 -2.83 4.28 7.06
N THR A 58 -2.46 5.27 6.25
CA THR A 58 -1.60 5.05 5.09
C THR A 58 -0.23 4.54 5.51
N LEU A 59 0.40 5.15 6.53
CA LEU A 59 1.66 4.65 7.08
C LEU A 59 1.55 3.24 7.66
N LYS A 60 0.41 2.88 8.28
CA LYS A 60 0.19 1.56 8.88
C LYS A 60 -0.14 0.46 7.86
N LEU A 61 -0.80 0.81 6.76
CA LEU A 61 -1.20 -0.13 5.70
C LEU A 61 -0.12 -0.32 4.64
N VAL A 62 0.76 0.66 4.45
CA VAL A 62 1.96 0.53 3.60
C VAL A 62 3.01 -0.30 4.36
N LYS A 63 2.73 -1.60 4.50
CA LYS A 63 3.80 -2.58 4.73
C LYS A 63 4.56 -2.71 3.40
N PRO A 64 5.88 -2.46 3.32
CA PRO A 64 6.65 -2.80 2.13
C PRO A 64 6.62 -4.33 1.96
N LYS A 65 5.63 -4.83 1.22
CA LYS A 65 5.49 -6.23 0.88
C LYS A 65 6.37 -6.48 -0.33
N THR A 66 7.66 -6.71 -0.08
CA THR A 66 8.52 -7.66 -0.79
C THR A 66 9.89 -7.59 -0.14
N ASN A 67 10.10 -8.41 0.88
CA ASN A 67 11.40 -9.05 1.05
C ASN A 67 11.63 -9.87 -0.23
N THR A 68 12.15 -9.21 -1.25
CA THR A 68 12.91 -9.88 -2.29
C THR A 68 14.11 -10.43 -1.54
N ILE A 69 13.97 -11.67 -1.05
CA ILE A 69 15.13 -12.47 -0.68
C ILE A 69 15.88 -12.58 -2.01
N VAL A 70 16.88 -11.72 -2.17
CA VAL A 70 17.97 -11.90 -3.12
C VAL A 70 18.65 -13.18 -2.63
N VAL A 71 18.11 -14.32 -3.04
CA VAL A 71 18.87 -15.56 -3.06
C VAL A 71 19.84 -15.38 -4.21
N GLU A 72 20.91 -14.62 -3.93
CA GLU A 72 22.18 -14.72 -4.64
C GLU A 72 22.72 -16.11 -4.34
N LYS A 73 22.06 -17.14 -4.88
CA LYS A 73 22.67 -18.45 -4.99
C LYS A 73 23.37 -18.39 -6.33
N GLU A 74 24.68 -18.23 -6.25
CA GLU A 74 25.59 -18.27 -7.38
C GLU A 74 25.08 -19.29 -8.40
N VAL A 75 24.68 -18.76 -9.56
CA VAL A 75 24.21 -19.55 -10.69
C VAL A 75 25.43 -20.29 -11.21
N TYR A 76 25.69 -21.48 -10.67
CA TYR A 76 26.42 -22.49 -11.43
C TYR A 76 25.55 -22.78 -12.65
N LEU A 77 25.98 -22.33 -13.83
CA LEU A 77 25.45 -22.80 -15.09
C LEU A 77 26.20 -24.10 -15.44
N PRO A 78 25.65 -25.31 -15.20
CA PRO A 78 25.99 -26.39 -16.10
C PRO A 78 25.36 -26.02 -17.45
N GLN A 79 26.22 -25.83 -18.44
CA GLN A 79 25.78 -25.82 -19.82
C GLN A 79 25.15 -27.18 -20.12
N THR A 80 23.82 -27.25 -20.12
CA THR A 80 23.11 -28.40 -20.68
C THR A 80 22.83 -28.08 -22.14
N THR A 81 23.62 -28.73 -22.98
CA THR A 81 23.50 -28.93 -24.42
C THR A 81 22.05 -28.81 -24.94
N PRO A 82 21.81 -28.06 -26.04
CA PRO A 82 20.48 -28.00 -26.64
C PRO A 82 20.15 -29.35 -27.26
N ALA A 83 19.08 -30.03 -26.83
CA ALA A 83 18.20 -30.86 -27.70
C ALA A 83 17.20 -31.77 -26.98
N GLN A 84 17.26 -32.00 -25.67
CA GLN A 84 16.37 -33.00 -25.04
C GLN A 84 15.56 -32.39 -23.90
N ILE A 85 14.25 -32.21 -24.15
CA ILE A 85 13.27 -31.93 -23.10
C ILE A 85 13.29 -33.11 -22.12
N ASN A 86 13.48 -32.84 -20.84
CA ASN A 86 13.54 -33.86 -19.79
C ASN A 86 12.16 -34.50 -19.58
N GLN A 87 11.81 -35.49 -20.40
CA GLN A 87 10.50 -36.16 -20.36
C GLN A 87 10.21 -36.81 -19.00
N ALA A 88 11.24 -37.30 -18.30
CA ALA A 88 11.11 -37.85 -16.95
C ALA A 88 10.60 -36.82 -15.92
N GLU A 89 11.00 -35.55 -16.04
CA GLU A 89 10.53 -34.49 -15.15
C GLU A 89 9.10 -34.04 -15.48
N ILE A 90 8.71 -34.11 -16.76
CA ILE A 90 7.33 -33.87 -17.19
C ILE A 90 6.39 -34.92 -16.58
N ASP A 91 6.82 -36.18 -16.59
CA ASP A 91 6.05 -37.29 -16.04
C ASP A 91 5.96 -37.22 -14.51
N ASN A 92 7.05 -36.83 -13.83
CA ASN A 92 7.04 -36.59 -12.37
C ASN A 92 6.06 -35.48 -11.95
N LEU A 93 5.96 -34.41 -12.73
CA LEU A 93 5.06 -33.29 -12.47
C LEU A 93 3.63 -33.52 -13.00
N ALA A 94 3.40 -34.63 -13.72
CA ALA A 94 2.14 -34.96 -14.38
C ALA A 94 1.57 -33.79 -15.20
N LEU A 95 2.43 -33.06 -15.92
CA LEU A 95 2.01 -31.95 -16.77
C LEU A 95 1.34 -32.49 -18.04
N SER A 96 0.13 -32.02 -18.32
CA SER A 96 -0.56 -32.38 -19.55
C SER A 96 0.08 -31.70 -20.76
N LYS A 97 -0.12 -32.28 -21.95
CA LYS A 97 0.32 -31.69 -23.22
C LYS A 97 -0.16 -30.23 -23.37
N ARG A 98 -1.39 -29.96 -22.95
CA ARG A 98 -1.98 -28.63 -23.05
C ARG A 98 -1.37 -27.62 -22.08
N GLU A 99 -1.05 -28.06 -20.87
CA GLU A 99 -0.33 -27.23 -19.89
C GLU A 99 1.09 -26.94 -20.36
N MET A 100 1.74 -27.89 -21.05
CA MET A 100 3.05 -27.69 -21.65
C MET A 100 3.03 -26.60 -22.72
N GLU A 101 2.07 -26.65 -23.64
CA GLU A 101 1.90 -25.64 -24.70
C GLU A 101 1.67 -24.25 -24.10
N VAL A 102 0.78 -24.16 -23.11
CA VAL A 102 0.53 -22.91 -22.39
C VAL A 102 1.82 -22.40 -21.74
N LEU A 103 2.56 -23.24 -21.04
CA LEU A 103 3.81 -22.90 -20.37
C LEU A 103 4.91 -22.43 -21.36
N GLN A 104 5.02 -23.06 -22.53
CA GLN A 104 5.96 -22.63 -23.58
C GLN A 104 5.58 -21.24 -24.13
N LEU A 105 4.30 -21.01 -24.40
CA LEU A 105 3.85 -19.69 -24.83
C LEU A 105 4.00 -18.64 -23.73
N MET A 106 3.88 -19.06 -22.46
CA MET A 106 4.19 -18.17 -21.34
C MET A 106 5.66 -17.73 -21.33
N ALA A 107 6.57 -18.66 -21.63
CA ALA A 107 8.01 -18.42 -21.70
C ALA A 107 8.41 -17.50 -22.86
N LYS A 108 7.63 -17.52 -23.95
CA LYS A 108 7.75 -16.55 -25.06
C LYS A 108 7.25 -15.14 -24.72
N GLY A 109 6.71 -14.93 -23.53
CA GLY A 109 6.22 -13.63 -23.07
C GLY A 109 4.78 -13.30 -23.48
N LEU A 110 4.04 -14.22 -24.09
CA LEU A 110 2.68 -13.97 -24.57
C LEU A 110 1.68 -13.79 -23.42
N SER A 111 0.83 -12.78 -23.49
CA SER A 111 -0.27 -12.56 -22.56
C SER A 111 -1.27 -13.72 -22.60
N ASN A 112 -2.05 -13.91 -21.54
CA ASN A 112 -3.05 -14.98 -21.51
C ASN A 112 -4.09 -14.85 -22.64
N LYS A 113 -4.31 -13.63 -23.16
CA LYS A 113 -5.18 -13.37 -24.31
C LYS A 113 -4.54 -13.88 -25.60
N GLU A 114 -3.29 -13.51 -25.86
CA GLU A 114 -2.55 -13.99 -27.04
C GLU A 114 -2.37 -15.52 -27.02
N ILE A 115 -2.17 -16.11 -25.84
CA ILE A 115 -2.14 -17.56 -25.67
C ILE A 115 -3.51 -18.16 -26.01
N ALA A 116 -4.60 -17.56 -25.52
CA ALA A 116 -5.95 -18.04 -25.80
C ALA A 116 -6.26 -18.01 -27.30
N ASP A 117 -5.90 -16.91 -27.96
CA ASP A 117 -6.08 -16.71 -29.40
C ASP A 117 -5.23 -17.72 -30.20
N GLY A 118 -3.94 -17.87 -29.84
CA GLY A 118 -3.03 -18.79 -30.54
C GLY A 118 -3.34 -20.28 -30.33
N LEU A 119 -4.00 -20.61 -29.22
CA LEU A 119 -4.41 -21.98 -28.89
C LEU A 119 -5.88 -22.27 -29.24
N PHE A 120 -6.64 -21.30 -29.77
CA PHE A 120 -8.07 -21.40 -30.06
C PHE A 120 -8.93 -21.84 -28.86
N VAL A 121 -8.66 -21.27 -27.68
CA VAL A 121 -9.40 -21.52 -26.43
C VAL A 121 -9.84 -20.22 -25.76
N SER A 122 -10.73 -20.31 -24.77
CA SER A 122 -11.14 -19.13 -24.02
C SER A 122 -10.01 -18.62 -23.09
N LEU A 123 -10.01 -17.32 -22.79
CA LEU A 123 -9.11 -16.72 -21.79
C LEU A 123 -9.24 -17.43 -20.42
N ASN A 124 -10.45 -17.87 -20.06
CA ASN A 124 -10.67 -18.57 -18.81
C ASN A 124 -9.97 -19.94 -18.79
N THR A 125 -10.01 -20.67 -19.91
CA THR A 125 -9.32 -21.95 -20.08
C THR A 125 -7.81 -21.79 -19.87
N VAL A 126 -7.20 -20.73 -20.43
CA VAL A 126 -5.78 -20.43 -20.21
C VAL A 126 -5.49 -20.12 -18.74
N LYS A 127 -6.36 -19.37 -18.05
CA LYS A 127 -6.22 -19.10 -16.62
C LYS A 127 -6.29 -20.38 -15.79
N THR A 128 -7.20 -21.31 -16.12
CA THR A 128 -7.29 -22.62 -15.46
C THR A 128 -6.02 -23.42 -15.67
N HIS A 129 -5.52 -23.56 -16.91
CA HIS A 129 -4.24 -24.22 -17.16
C HIS A 129 -3.09 -23.55 -16.42
N SER A 130 -3.04 -22.22 -16.37
CA SER A 130 -2.03 -21.45 -15.62
C SER A 130 -2.05 -21.79 -14.13
N SER A 131 -3.24 -21.89 -13.53
CA SER A 131 -3.40 -22.23 -12.12
C SER A 131 -2.89 -23.64 -11.83
N ASN A 132 -3.29 -24.61 -12.65
CA ASN A 132 -2.85 -26.00 -12.49
C ASN A 132 -1.34 -26.14 -12.67
N ILE A 133 -0.74 -25.42 -13.62
CA ILE A 133 0.72 -25.36 -13.80
C ILE A 133 1.39 -24.84 -12.53
N PHE A 134 0.86 -23.75 -11.96
CA PHE A 134 1.44 -23.15 -10.76
C PHE A 134 1.35 -24.08 -9.54
N GLU A 135 0.24 -24.81 -9.42
CA GLU A 135 0.05 -25.82 -8.38
C GLU A 135 1.02 -26.99 -8.56
N LYS A 136 1.11 -27.56 -9.77
CA LYS A 136 2.02 -28.66 -10.09
C LYS A 136 3.49 -28.28 -9.92
N LEU A 137 3.84 -27.05 -10.28
CA LEU A 137 5.20 -26.52 -10.11
C LEU A 137 5.44 -25.95 -8.71
N ASP A 138 4.48 -25.95 -7.78
CA ASP A 138 4.59 -25.33 -6.45
C ASP A 138 5.17 -23.90 -6.50
N VAL A 139 4.55 -23.04 -7.31
CA VAL A 139 4.92 -21.63 -7.49
C VAL A 139 3.69 -20.74 -7.42
N LYS A 140 3.90 -19.45 -7.15
CA LYS A 140 2.78 -18.48 -7.02
C LYS A 140 2.72 -17.47 -8.15
N ARG A 141 3.77 -17.37 -8.96
CA ARG A 141 3.91 -16.33 -9.99
C ARG A 141 4.30 -16.94 -11.32
N ARG A 142 3.81 -16.33 -12.40
CA ARG A 142 4.14 -16.69 -13.78
C ARG A 142 5.65 -16.73 -14.04
N THR A 143 6.39 -15.72 -13.60
CA THR A 143 7.85 -15.67 -13.79
C THR A 143 8.56 -16.83 -13.07
N GLN A 144 8.10 -17.18 -11.86
CA GLN A 144 8.64 -18.33 -11.11
C GLN A 144 8.34 -19.65 -11.83
N ALA A 145 7.15 -19.79 -12.42
CA ALA A 145 6.81 -20.97 -13.23
C ALA A 145 7.77 -21.11 -14.40
N VAL A 146 7.97 -20.04 -15.19
CA VAL A 146 8.88 -20.05 -16.34
C VAL A 146 10.32 -20.36 -15.90
N GLU A 147 10.82 -19.72 -14.85
CA GLU A 147 12.17 -19.95 -14.34
C GLU A 147 12.37 -21.38 -13.83
N LYS A 148 11.43 -21.89 -13.02
CA LYS A 148 11.50 -23.26 -12.50
C LYS A 148 11.43 -24.29 -13.63
N SER A 149 10.58 -24.08 -14.63
CA SER A 149 10.46 -24.98 -15.77
C SER A 149 11.69 -24.95 -16.69
N LYS A 150 12.36 -23.80 -16.84
CA LYS A 150 13.67 -23.73 -17.51
C LYS A 150 14.74 -24.47 -16.74
N ARG A 151 14.80 -24.29 -15.41
CA ARG A 151 15.75 -24.99 -14.53
C ARG A 151 15.58 -26.52 -14.57
N LEU A 152 14.34 -27.00 -14.72
CA LEU A 152 14.03 -28.42 -14.85
C LEU A 152 14.25 -28.97 -16.28
N GLY A 153 14.54 -28.11 -17.26
CA GLY A 153 14.72 -28.52 -18.66
C GLY A 153 13.43 -28.98 -19.33
N ILE A 154 12.28 -28.49 -18.87
CA ILE A 154 10.95 -28.83 -19.40
C ILE A 154 10.58 -27.89 -20.57
N ILE A 155 11.08 -26.66 -20.55
CA ILE A 155 10.91 -25.65 -21.59
C ILE A 155 12.26 -24.98 -21.91
N VAL A 156 12.37 -24.39 -23.09
CA VAL A 156 13.56 -23.68 -23.60
C VAL A 156 13.43 -22.17 -23.37
#